data_AF-A0A9D9C536-F1
#
_entry.id   AF-A0A9D9C536-F1
#
_cell.length_a   1.000
_cell.length_b   1.000
_cell.length_c   1.000
_cell.angle_alpha   90.00
_cell.angle_beta   90.00
_cell.angle_gamma   90.00
#
_symmetry.space_group_name_H-M   'P 1'
#
loop_
_entity.id
_entity.type
_entity.pdbx_description
1 polymer ?
#
loop_
_entity_poly.entity_id
_entity_poly.type
_entity_poly.pdbx_seq_one_letter_code
_entity_poly.pdbx_strand_id
1 'polypeptide(L)'
;MIKDLKKKVQATLKSSETEDWLDYRVVRPLSYLWALFFAKFDIHPNTVTIISMFIGAAASVFFMHGSFYYEGWNGLLLNIIGILLLCQADIFDCTDGQLARMTGKKSRLGRILDGVAGFVWFIPIYVL
;
A
#
# COMPACT_ATOMS: atom_id res chain seq x y z
N MET A 1 12.27 22.06 -10.82
CA MET A 1 11.38 21.59 -9.74
C MET A 1 10.81 20.19 -10.00
N ILE A 2 9.97 19.97 -11.03
CA ILE A 2 9.39 18.63 -11.33
C ILE A 2 10.46 17.59 -11.75
N LYS A 3 11.54 18.04 -12.42
CA LYS A 3 12.67 17.17 -12.83
C LYS A 3 13.47 16.61 -11.63
N ASP A 4 13.63 17.37 -10.55
CA ASP A 4 14.32 16.90 -9.33
C ASP A 4 13.50 15.88 -8.55
N LEU A 5 12.17 16.07 -8.51
CA LEU A 5 11.27 15.12 -7.88
C LEU A 5 11.33 13.76 -8.59
N LYS A 6 11.29 13.76 -9.93
CA LYS A 6 11.47 12.53 -10.74
C LYS A 6 12.80 11.83 -10.46
N LYS A 7 13.89 12.59 -10.32
CA LYS A 7 15.23 12.04 -10.08
C LYS A 7 15.35 11.41 -8.69
N LYS A 8 14.75 12.02 -7.66
CA LYS A 8 14.71 11.48 -6.29
C LYS A 8 13.81 10.25 -6.17
N VAL A 9 12.67 10.25 -6.85
CA VAL A 9 11.79 9.07 -6.95
C VAL A 9 12.51 7.91 -7.65
N GLN A 10 13.18 8.17 -8.79
CA GLN A 10 13.98 7.16 -9.48
C GLN A 10 15.11 6.57 -8.63
N ALA A 11 15.78 7.38 -7.81
CA ALA A 11 16.83 6.92 -6.91
C ALA A 11 16.31 5.98 -5.80
N THR A 12 15.00 6.00 -5.54
CA THR A 12 14.36 5.10 -4.59
C THR A 12 13.75 3.86 -5.23
N LEU A 13 13.77 3.68 -6.55
CA LEU A 13 13.15 2.52 -7.20
C LEU A 13 14.03 1.26 -7.12
N LYS A 14 13.40 0.10 -6.92
CA LYS A 14 14.03 -1.22 -7.05
C LYS A 14 13.60 -1.77 -8.41
N SER A 15 14.57 -2.05 -9.30
CA SER A 15 14.43 -2.72 -10.62
C SER A 15 13.15 -2.42 -11.42
N SER A 16 13.28 -1.53 -12.40
CA SER A 16 12.26 -0.96 -13.29
C SER A 16 11.50 -1.93 -14.23
N GLU A 17 11.50 -3.24 -13.99
CA GLU A 17 11.12 -4.22 -15.02
C GLU A 17 9.82 -5.01 -14.74
N THR A 18 8.96 -4.60 -13.81
CA THR A 18 7.71 -5.36 -13.55
C THR A 18 6.49 -4.53 -13.11
N GLU A 19 6.51 -3.20 -13.24
CA GLU A 19 5.38 -2.35 -12.80
C GLU A 19 4.52 -1.85 -13.97
N ASP A 20 3.21 -2.05 -13.84
CA ASP A 20 2.20 -1.51 -14.75
C ASP A 20 2.33 0.03 -14.85
N TRP A 21 2.07 0.57 -16.04
CA TRP A 21 2.19 2.01 -16.31
C TRP A 21 1.43 2.89 -15.31
N LEU A 22 0.30 2.38 -14.79
CA LEU A 22 -0.55 3.06 -13.81
C LEU A 22 0.12 3.15 -12.43
N ASP A 23 0.75 2.07 -11.98
CA ASP A 23 1.44 1.96 -10.69
C ASP A 23 2.61 2.95 -10.64
N TYR A 24 3.45 2.94 -11.68
CA TYR A 24 4.56 3.89 -11.81
C TYR A 24 4.12 5.36 -11.82
N ARG A 25 2.99 5.68 -12.45
CA ARG A 25 2.57 7.07 -12.65
C ARG A 25 1.70 7.64 -11.53
N VAL A 26 0.98 6.80 -10.80
CA VAL A 26 -0.02 7.23 -9.80
C VAL A 26 0.36 6.76 -8.40
N VAL A 27 0.53 5.45 -8.20
CA VAL A 27 0.80 4.86 -6.87
C VAL A 27 2.17 5.28 -6.36
N ARG A 28 3.22 5.23 -7.19
CA ARG A 28 4.59 5.63 -6.82
C ARG A 28 4.73 7.10 -6.36
N PRO A 29 4.21 8.11 -7.07
CA PRO A 29 4.27 9.49 -6.57
C PRO A 29 3.36 9.76 -5.38
N LEU A 30 2.19 9.11 -5.30
CA LEU A 30 1.31 9.24 -4.12
C LEU A 30 1.96 8.63 -2.88
N SER A 31 2.52 7.43 -3.00
CA SER A 31 3.26 6.77 -1.92
C SER A 31 4.46 7.59 -1.46
N TYR A 32 5.14 8.30 -2.36
CA TYR A 32 6.24 9.21 -2.01
C TYR A 32 5.79 10.45 -1.24
N LEU A 33 4.63 11.02 -1.59
CA LEU A 33 4.04 12.12 -0.82
C LEU A 33 3.70 11.67 0.60
N TRP A 34 3.13 10.47 0.75
CA TRP A 34 2.91 9.87 2.06
C TRP A 34 4.22 9.57 2.81
N ALA A 35 5.25 9.11 2.11
CA ALA A 35 6.56 8.87 2.71
C ALA A 35 7.17 10.18 3.25
N LEU A 36 7.07 11.28 2.50
CA LEU A 36 7.48 12.60 2.98
C LEU A 36 6.67 13.05 4.20
N PHE A 37 5.35 12.81 4.20
CA PHE A 37 4.48 13.11 5.32
C PHE A 37 4.93 12.34 6.58
N PHE A 38 5.05 11.01 6.50
CA PHE A 38 5.48 10.18 7.62
C PHE A 38 6.91 10.47 8.08
N ALA A 39 7.82 10.79 7.16
CA ALA A 39 9.18 11.22 7.49
C ALA A 39 9.19 12.53 8.31
N LYS A 40 8.27 13.47 8.02
CA LYS A 40 8.14 14.72 8.77
C LYS A 40 7.73 14.49 10.23
N PHE A 41 6.99 13.42 10.50
CA PHE A 41 6.55 13.02 11.85
C PHE A 41 7.47 11.98 12.50
N ASP A 42 8.63 11.68 11.90
CA ASP A 42 9.58 10.65 12.32
C ASP A 42 8.98 9.24 12.53
N ILE A 43 7.90 8.93 11.81
CA ILE A 43 7.21 7.63 11.92
C ILE A 43 8.11 6.53 11.37
N HIS A 44 8.14 5.39 12.07
CA HIS A 44 8.94 4.23 11.66
C HIS A 44 8.27 3.48 10.49
N PRO A 45 9.02 3.03 9.46
CA PRO A 45 8.47 2.27 8.33
C PRO A 45 7.56 1.11 8.73
N ASN A 46 8.01 0.27 9.66
CA ASN A 46 7.22 -0.85 10.18
C ASN A 46 5.81 -0.46 10.69
N THR A 47 5.62 0.76 11.22
CA THR A 47 4.30 1.22 11.65
C THR A 47 3.37 1.40 10.45
N VAL A 48 3.90 1.91 9.33
CA VAL A 48 3.15 2.08 8.09
C VAL A 48 2.77 0.71 7.51
N THR A 49 3.68 -0.27 7.56
CA THR A 49 3.41 -1.67 7.17
C THR A 49 2.29 -2.28 8.00
N ILE A 50 2.28 -2.06 9.32
CA ILE A 50 1.21 -2.58 10.19
C ILE A 50 -0.13 -1.92 9.84
N ILE A 51 -0.14 -0.61 9.56
CA ILE A 51 -1.36 0.10 9.15
C ILE A 51 -1.87 -0.46 7.81
N SER A 52 -0.99 -0.71 6.84
CA SER A 52 -1.36 -1.25 5.53
C SER A 52 -1.97 -2.66 5.65
N MET A 53 -1.45 -3.50 6.55
CA MET A 53 -2.05 -4.80 6.89
C MET A 53 -3.49 -4.67 7.42
N PHE A 54 -3.74 -3.76 8.37
CA PHE A 54 -5.09 -3.55 8.91
C PHE A 54 -6.07 -3.01 7.88
N ILE A 55 -5.63 -2.10 7.00
CA ILE A 55 -6.47 -1.56 5.92
C ILE A 55 -6.80 -2.66 4.90
N GLY A 56 -5.83 -3.50 4.52
CA GLY A 56 -6.06 -4.65 3.64
C GLY A 56 -7.03 -5.68 4.25
N ALA A 57 -6.90 -5.97 5.54
CA ALA A 57 -7.85 -6.82 6.26
C ALA A 57 -9.25 -6.20 6.36
N ALA A 58 -9.37 -4.88 6.49
CA ALA A 58 -10.67 -4.22 6.40
C ALA A 58 -11.27 -4.37 5.00
N ALA A 59 -10.47 -4.20 3.94
CA ALA A 59 -10.91 -4.36 2.55
C ALA A 59 -11.52 -5.74 2.29
N SER A 60 -10.92 -6.82 2.80
CA SER A 60 -11.46 -8.18 2.65
C SER A 60 -12.81 -8.36 3.35
N VAL A 61 -13.01 -7.77 4.53
CA VAL A 61 -14.31 -7.78 5.21
C VAL A 61 -15.37 -7.07 4.37
N PHE A 62 -15.04 -5.96 3.71
CA PHE A 62 -15.95 -5.27 2.79
C PHE A 62 -16.29 -6.12 1.56
N PHE A 63 -15.32 -6.82 0.98
CA PHE A 63 -15.57 -7.76 -0.13
C PHE A 63 -16.45 -8.93 0.28
N MET A 64 -16.21 -9.52 1.45
CA MET A 64 -17.04 -10.60 1.99
C MET A 64 -18.50 -10.14 2.15
N HIS A 65 -18.74 -8.99 2.76
CA HIS A 65 -20.11 -8.47 2.92
C HIS A 65 -20.73 -8.08 1.57
N GLY A 66 -19.94 -7.46 0.68
CA GLY A 66 -20.40 -6.99 -0.63
C GLY A 66 -20.72 -8.10 -1.63
N SER A 67 -20.03 -9.25 -1.56
CA SER A 67 -20.27 -10.39 -2.46
C SER A 67 -21.19 -11.46 -1.89
N PHE A 68 -21.15 -11.74 -0.58
CA PHE A 68 -21.91 -12.86 0.01
C PHE A 68 -23.21 -12.45 0.71
N TYR A 69 -23.30 -11.25 1.29
CA TYR A 69 -24.41 -10.89 2.18
C TYR A 69 -25.38 -9.88 1.58
N TYR A 70 -24.92 -8.99 0.71
CA TYR A 70 -25.76 -7.93 0.12
C TYR A 70 -25.79 -8.07 -1.40
N GLU A 71 -26.97 -8.29 -1.97
CA GLU A 71 -27.18 -8.26 -3.42
C GLU A 71 -27.59 -6.85 -3.91
N GLY A 72 -27.37 -6.57 -5.19
CA GLY A 72 -27.77 -5.31 -5.83
C GLY A 72 -26.86 -4.12 -5.51
N TRP A 73 -27.44 -2.92 -5.41
CA TRP A 73 -26.69 -1.66 -5.29
C TRP A 73 -25.85 -1.56 -4.01
N ASN A 74 -26.33 -2.11 -2.89
CA ASN A 74 -25.60 -2.07 -1.62
C ASN A 74 -24.34 -2.96 -1.65
N GLY A 75 -24.42 -4.15 -2.25
CA GLY A 75 -23.26 -5.02 -2.44
C GLY A 75 -22.20 -4.38 -3.35
N LEU A 76 -22.64 -3.76 -4.45
CA LEU A 76 -21.76 -3.05 -5.37
C LEU A 76 -21.02 -1.88 -4.67
N LEU A 77 -21.70 -1.10 -3.84
CA LEU A 77 -21.07 -0.03 -3.07
C LEU A 77 -20.03 -0.56 -2.07
N LEU A 78 -20.32 -1.64 -1.35
CA LEU A 78 -19.38 -2.27 -0.42
C LEU A 78 -18.14 -2.80 -1.15
N ASN A 79 -18.31 -3.41 -2.32
CA ASN A 79 -17.20 -3.87 -3.15
C ASN A 79 -16.34 -2.70 -3.67
N ILE A 80 -16.94 -1.58 -4.07
CA ILE A 80 -16.19 -0.38 -4.46
C ILE A 80 -15.36 0.14 -3.28
N ILE A 81 -15.94 0.20 -2.08
CA ILE A 81 -15.22 0.59 -0.85
C ILE A 81 -14.07 -0.39 -0.58
N GLY A 82 -14.29 -1.69 -0.75
CA GLY A 82 -13.25 -2.72 -0.65
C GLY A 82 -12.09 -2.47 -1.62
N ILE A 83 -12.38 -2.17 -2.89
CA ILE A 83 -11.35 -1.83 -3.89
C ILE A 83 -10.55 -0.59 -3.47
N LEU A 84 -11.23 0.47 -3.01
CA LEU A 84 -10.56 1.70 -2.59
C LEU A 84 -9.66 1.47 -1.37
N LEU A 85 -10.10 0.68 -0.40
CA LEU A 85 -9.29 0.31 0.75
C LEU A 85 -8.08 -0.55 0.34
N LEU A 86 -8.26 -1.48 -0.60
CA LEU A 86 -7.17 -2.31 -1.09
C LEU A 86 -6.12 -1.46 -1.83
N CYS A 87 -6.54 -0.54 -2.70
CA CYS A 87 -5.62 0.43 -3.33
C CYS A 87 -4.90 1.30 -2.29
N GLN A 88 -5.58 1.70 -1.21
CA GLN A 88 -4.96 2.46 -0.14
C GLN A 88 -3.91 1.64 0.62
N ALA A 89 -4.18 0.36 0.89
CA ALA A 89 -3.22 -0.55 1.52
C ALA A 89 -1.96 -0.70 0.65
N ASP A 90 -2.13 -0.89 -0.66
CA ASP A 90 -1.05 -1.00 -1.65
C ASP A 90 -0.15 0.24 -1.69
N ILE A 91 -0.76 1.44 -1.69
CA ILE A 91 -0.03 2.70 -1.60
C ILE A 91 0.81 2.75 -0.31
N PHE A 92 0.30 2.28 0.82
CA PHE A 92 1.00 2.33 2.11
C PHE A 92 2.15 1.32 2.23
N ASP A 93 2.03 0.13 1.65
CA ASP A 93 3.15 -0.81 1.53
C ASP A 93 4.25 -0.24 0.62
N CYS A 94 3.87 0.39 -0.50
CA CYS A 94 4.83 1.16 -1.28
C CYS A 94 5.48 2.30 -0.48
N THR A 95 4.71 2.97 0.38
CA THR A 95 5.19 4.08 1.21
C THR A 95 6.20 3.63 2.27
N ASP A 96 6.01 2.49 2.93
CA ASP A 96 6.94 2.03 3.97
C ASP A 96 8.35 1.76 3.38
N GLY A 97 8.41 1.18 2.18
CA GLY A 97 9.65 0.84 1.51
C GLY A 97 10.38 2.09 1.03
N GLN A 98 9.63 3.10 0.57
CA GLN A 98 10.18 4.41 0.24
C GLN A 98 10.64 5.16 1.48
N LEU A 99 9.84 5.15 2.55
CA LEU A 99 10.16 5.79 3.83
C LEU A 99 11.43 5.18 4.45
N ALA A 100 11.58 3.85 4.43
CA ALA A 100 12.77 3.16 4.90
C ALA A 100 14.03 3.52 4.10
N ARG A 101 13.89 3.72 2.78
CA ARG A 101 14.99 4.17 1.90
C ARG A 101 15.35 5.63 2.16
N MET A 102 14.36 6.50 2.38
CA MET A 102 14.55 7.93 2.62
C MET A 102 15.14 8.22 4.00
N THR A 103 14.70 7.52 5.04
CA THR A 103 15.13 7.73 6.43
C THR A 103 16.33 6.87 6.84
N GLY A 104 16.74 5.92 6.00
CA GLY A 104 17.79 4.96 6.33
C GLY A 104 17.38 3.89 7.35
N LYS A 105 16.12 3.89 7.83
CA LYS A 105 15.57 2.97 8.83
C LYS A 105 15.21 1.59 8.26
N LYS A 106 16.14 0.96 7.52
CA LYS A 106 15.94 -0.41 7.00
C LYS A 106 16.11 -1.42 8.15
N SER A 107 15.10 -2.25 8.38
CA SER A 107 15.15 -3.28 9.44
C SER A 107 14.96 -4.69 8.87
N ARG A 108 15.51 -5.71 9.55
CA ARG A 108 15.26 -7.13 9.20
C ARG A 108 13.79 -7.49 9.43
N LEU A 109 13.18 -6.95 10.48
CA LEU A 109 11.76 -7.13 10.79
C LEU A 109 10.87 -6.56 9.68
N GLY A 110 11.16 -5.35 9.18
CA GLY A 110 10.43 -4.75 8.07
C GLY A 110 10.43 -5.65 6.84
N ARG A 111 11.57 -6.23 6.47
CA ARG A 111 11.63 -7.16 5.33
C ARG A 111 10.78 -8.43 5.50
N ILE A 112 10.65 -8.92 6.73
CA ILE A 112 9.79 -10.07 7.03
C ILE A 112 8.32 -9.61 7.00
N LEU A 113 8.02 -8.43 7.54
CA LEU A 113 6.69 -7.84 7.55
C LEU A 113 6.19 -7.54 6.13
N ASP A 114 6.99 -6.95 5.24
CA ASP A 114 6.64 -6.74 3.82
C ASP A 114 6.25 -8.07 3.15
N GLY A 115 6.98 -9.15 3.45
CA GLY A 115 6.67 -10.49 2.94
C GLY A 115 5.39 -11.08 3.51
N VAL A 116 5.09 -10.82 4.78
CA VAL A 116 3.86 -11.27 5.46
C VAL A 116 2.65 -10.43 5.05
N ALA A 117 2.83 -9.13 4.76
CA ALA A 117 1.76 -8.20 4.39
C ALA A 117 1.01 -8.71 3.16
N GLY A 118 1.73 -9.20 2.15
CA GLY A 118 1.12 -9.82 0.97
C GLY A 118 0.21 -11.00 1.33
N PHE A 119 0.62 -11.89 2.24
CA PHE A 119 -0.24 -12.99 2.69
C PHE A 119 -1.47 -12.48 3.45
N VAL A 120 -1.32 -11.45 4.27
CA VAL A 120 -2.41 -10.84 5.05
C VAL A 120 -3.44 -10.15 4.14
N TRP A 121 -3.04 -9.67 2.97
CA TRP A 121 -3.97 -9.06 2.02
C TRP A 121 -4.68 -10.11 1.16
N PHE A 122 -3.92 -11.03 0.56
CA PHE A 122 -4.48 -11.93 -0.43
C PHE A 122 -5.23 -13.10 0.18
N ILE A 123 -4.75 -13.70 1.29
CA ILE A 123 -5.43 -14.87 1.89
C ILE A 123 -6.88 -14.52 2.26
N PRO A 124 -7.16 -13.41 2.97
CA PRO A 124 -8.54 -13.08 3.32
C PRO A 124 -9.41 -12.75 2.11
N ILE A 125 -8.86 -12.23 1.02
CA ILE A 125 -9.65 -11.92 -0.19
C ILE A 125 -10.06 -13.20 -0.93
N TYR A 126 -9.23 -14.25 -0.90
CA TYR A 126 -9.51 -15.50 -1.63
C TYR A 126 -10.23 -16.56 -0.79
N VAL A 127 -10.12 -16.50 0.54
CA VAL A 127 -10.65 -17.53 1.45
C VAL A 127 -11.98 -17.15 2.10
N LEU A 128 -12.29 -15.85 2.22
CA LEU A 128 -13.56 -15.34 2.75
C LEU A 128 -14.51 -14.93 1.61
#